data_AF-A0A5C3PUP7-F1
#
_entry.id   AF-A0A5C3PUP7-F1
#
_cell.length_a   1.000
_cell.length_b   1.000
_cell.length_c   1.000
_cell.angle_alpha   90.00
_cell.angle_beta   90.00
_cell.angle_gamma   90.00
#
_symmetry.space_group_name_H-M   'P 1'
#
loop_
_entity.id
_entity.type
_entity.pdbx_description
1 polymer ?
#
loop_
_entity_poly.entity_id
_entity_poly.type
_entity_poly.pdbx_seq_one_letter_code
_entity_poly.pdbx_strand_id
1 'polypeptide(L)'
;MSILYDLVSENELEDAHRIESRGYPEDEAGSLETFKYRQSQAPELFLGAFLPGPDDTGRSLIGFVCSTLSPDTTLTHESMSKHVPGSKSVCIHSVCVAPEHRRKHVALDLLKEYVRRLEETGQYDRILLIAHEELRPLYEKAGFEFVGRSAVVHGARPWFEMRKDLSSTGSAPPSNPSGQAQGQALPAGLWEALERSSRRTGPVARLLTSFPHAVKEVIDSDSSGGSPTNKYDLLCPRLSCGSVILKAGVAQWVERASVQLEPSGSTFPDCLGALPAPPATAQWWLVTPNAMVFENIGFSRPVQTAGGTKLKLLACAECDLGPLGWSEEGGSQFWLACNRVGYRA
;
A
#
# COMPACT_ATOMS: atom_id res chain seq x y z
N MET A 1 25.36 3.27 30.86
CA MET A 1 26.04 3.58 29.58
C MET A 1 25.23 4.65 28.89
N SER A 2 25.80 5.83 28.67
CA SER A 2 25.11 6.89 27.93
C SER A 2 25.20 6.57 26.44
N ILE A 3 24.05 6.42 25.78
CA ILE A 3 23.99 6.29 24.31
C ILE A 3 24.04 7.69 23.73
N LEU A 4 24.88 7.89 22.72
CA LEU A 4 24.99 9.12 21.95
C LEU A 4 24.19 8.95 20.65
N TYR A 5 23.39 9.94 20.28
CA TYR A 5 22.64 9.94 19.02
C TYR A 5 23.22 10.98 18.08
N ASP A 6 23.70 10.55 16.92
CA ASP A 6 24.31 11.44 15.94
C ASP A 6 24.17 10.90 14.52
N LEU A 7 24.46 11.72 13.51
CA LEU A 7 24.36 11.30 12.11
C LEU A 7 25.40 10.22 11.79
N VAL A 8 25.01 9.25 10.97
CA VAL A 8 25.91 8.21 10.45
C VAL A 8 26.68 8.77 9.27
N SER A 9 28.00 8.83 9.39
CA SER A 9 28.89 9.29 8.33
C SER A 9 29.17 8.20 7.29
N GLU A 10 29.73 8.58 6.14
CA GLU A 10 30.12 7.65 5.08
C GLU A 10 31.08 6.55 5.58
N ASN A 11 32.01 6.93 6.47
CA ASN A 11 33.00 6.02 7.05
C ASN A 11 32.37 4.97 8.00
N GLU A 12 31.13 5.17 8.44
CA GLU A 12 30.41 4.29 9.36
C GLU A 12 29.39 3.40 8.63
N LEU A 13 29.26 3.52 7.30
CA LEU A 13 28.33 2.73 6.51
C LEU A 13 28.68 1.25 6.46
N GLU A 14 29.97 0.90 6.53
CA GLU A 14 30.39 -0.50 6.62
C GLU A 14 29.94 -1.14 7.95
N ASP A 15 29.97 -0.36 9.04
CA ASP A 15 29.48 -0.81 10.34
C ASP A 15 27.96 -0.94 10.34
N ALA A 16 27.25 0.02 9.75
CA ALA A 16 25.80 -0.03 9.58
C ALA A 16 25.38 -1.26 8.76
N HIS A 17 26.02 -1.50 7.61
CA HIS A 17 25.75 -2.67 6.77
C HIS A 17 26.05 -3.98 7.51
N ARG A 18 27.15 -4.05 8.28
CA ARG A 18 27.46 -5.23 9.11
C ARG A 18 26.38 -5.49 10.17
N ILE A 19 25.83 -4.44 10.77
CA ILE A 19 24.72 -4.56 11.72
C ILE A 19 23.45 -5.05 11.00
N GLU A 20 23.18 -4.54 9.79
CA GLU A 20 22.02 -4.91 8.98
C GLU A 20 22.04 -6.37 8.55
N SER A 21 23.16 -6.86 8.01
CA SER A 21 23.30 -8.26 7.56
C SER A 21 23.20 -9.26 8.71
N ARG A 22 23.32 -8.81 9.97
CA ARG A 22 23.08 -9.60 11.19
C ARG A 22 21.67 -9.40 11.75
N GLY A 23 20.90 -8.47 11.19
CA GLY A 23 19.53 -8.12 11.55
C GLY A 23 18.48 -8.76 10.65
N TYR A 24 18.76 -8.84 9.35
CA TYR A 24 17.84 -9.34 8.34
C TYR A 24 18.29 -10.68 7.73
N PRO A 25 17.34 -11.47 7.20
CA PRO A 25 17.61 -12.46 6.16
C PRO A 25 18.34 -11.86 4.95
N GLU A 26 19.10 -12.68 4.23
CA GLU A 26 19.90 -12.24 3.07
C GLU A 26 19.03 -11.66 1.93
N ASP A 27 17.80 -12.16 1.76
CA ASP A 27 16.84 -11.69 0.76
C ASP A 27 16.15 -10.37 1.15
N GLU A 28 16.31 -9.91 2.38
CA GLU A 28 15.71 -8.67 2.91
C GLU A 28 16.77 -7.59 3.24
N ALA A 29 18.04 -7.96 3.43
CA ALA A 29 19.10 -7.00 3.72
C ALA A 29 19.40 -6.06 2.52
N GLY A 30 19.72 -4.80 2.81
CA GLY A 30 20.16 -3.85 1.81
C GLY A 30 21.61 -4.11 1.39
N SER A 31 21.94 -3.86 0.12
CA SER A 31 23.34 -3.89 -0.32
C SER A 31 24.11 -2.69 0.22
N LEU A 32 25.42 -2.83 0.42
CA LEU A 32 26.30 -1.72 0.80
C LEU A 32 26.23 -0.55 -0.22
N GLU A 33 26.04 -0.86 -1.51
CA GLU A 33 25.84 0.13 -2.56
C GLU A 33 24.56 0.96 -2.34
N THR A 34 23.47 0.30 -1.91
CA THR A 34 22.21 0.97 -1.57
C THR A 34 22.39 1.91 -0.38
N PHE A 35 23.18 1.49 0.62
CA PHE A 35 23.52 2.34 1.76
C PHE A 35 24.31 3.58 1.35
N LYS A 36 25.37 3.39 0.55
CA LYS A 36 26.18 4.50 0.00
C LYS A 36 25.34 5.47 -0.81
N TYR A 37 24.48 4.95 -1.69
CA TYR A 37 23.56 5.76 -2.47
C TYR A 37 22.65 6.59 -1.56
N ARG A 38 21.89 5.96 -0.67
CA ARG A 38 20.92 6.65 0.20
C ARG A 38 21.60 7.68 1.12
N GLN A 39 22.76 7.35 1.69
CA GLN A 39 23.50 8.28 2.54
C GLN A 39 24.02 9.47 1.74
N SER A 40 24.48 9.27 0.50
CA SER A 40 24.94 10.38 -0.36
C SER A 40 23.79 11.33 -0.75
N GLN A 41 22.56 10.82 -0.81
CA GLN A 41 21.38 11.60 -1.20
C GLN A 41 20.70 12.30 -0.02
N ALA A 42 20.70 11.67 1.16
CA ALA A 42 20.01 12.18 2.35
C ALA A 42 20.81 11.92 3.64
N PRO A 43 22.03 12.46 3.78
CA PRO A 43 22.89 12.21 4.93
C PRO A 43 22.25 12.66 6.25
N GLU A 44 21.40 13.69 6.23
CA GLU A 44 20.66 14.20 7.38
C GLU A 44 19.57 13.25 7.89
N LEU A 45 19.18 12.25 7.09
CA LEU A 45 18.17 11.24 7.43
C LEU A 45 18.77 9.92 7.92
N PHE A 46 20.08 9.88 8.15
CA PHE A 46 20.79 8.73 8.69
C PHE A 46 21.18 8.99 10.14
N LEU A 47 20.46 8.39 11.09
CA LEU A 47 20.73 8.56 12.51
C LEU A 47 21.28 7.27 13.12
N GLY A 48 22.37 7.39 13.89
CA GLY A 48 23.01 6.31 14.61
C GLY A 48 22.84 6.46 16.13
N ALA A 49 22.77 5.32 16.82
CA ALA A 49 23.00 5.18 18.24
C ALA A 49 24.44 4.69 18.45
N PHE A 50 25.20 5.41 19.26
CA PHE A 50 26.61 5.18 19.47
C PHE A 50 26.95 4.98 20.94
N LEU A 51 27.96 4.16 21.20
CA LEU A 51 28.66 4.14 22.47
C LEU A 51 29.98 4.91 22.36
N PRO A 52 30.40 5.66 23.40
CA PRO A 52 31.72 6.26 23.44
C PRO A 52 32.79 5.16 23.40
N GLY A 53 33.92 5.46 22.76
CA GLY A 53 35.08 4.57 22.71
C GLY A 53 35.69 4.32 24.10
N PRO A 54 36.51 3.26 24.26
CA PRO A 54 37.13 2.88 25.54
C PRO A 54 37.90 4.01 26.24
N ASP A 55 38.49 4.92 25.46
CA ASP A 55 39.30 6.06 25.95
C ASP A 55 38.63 7.42 25.70
N ASP A 56 37.30 7.45 25.53
CA ASP A 56 36.54 8.63 25.07
C ASP A 56 37.02 9.19 23.72
N THR A 57 37.84 8.39 23.01
CA THR A 57 38.30 8.65 21.65
C THR A 57 37.45 7.84 20.69
N GLY A 58 36.78 8.55 19.78
CA GLY A 58 35.88 7.94 18.81
C GLY A 58 34.58 7.40 19.42
N ARG A 59 33.83 6.70 18.57
CA ARG A 59 32.51 6.18 18.89
C ARG A 59 32.27 4.87 18.14
N SER A 60 31.41 4.02 18.69
CA SER A 60 31.05 2.73 18.08
C SER A 60 29.56 2.71 17.79
N LEU A 61 29.19 2.46 16.53
CA LEU A 61 27.79 2.34 16.11
C LEU A 61 27.19 1.05 16.68
N ILE A 62 26.09 1.17 17.41
CA ILE A 62 25.36 0.02 17.99
C ILE A 62 23.94 -0.14 17.43
N GLY A 63 23.45 0.83 16.67
CA GLY A 63 22.21 0.74 15.92
C GLY A 63 22.01 1.98 15.05
N PHE A 64 21.16 1.88 14.03
CA PHE A 64 20.93 2.96 13.10
C PHE A 64 19.50 2.95 12.54
N VAL A 65 19.09 4.10 12.00
CA VAL A 65 17.93 4.31 11.15
C VAL A 65 18.41 4.98 9.87
N CYS A 66 17.98 4.49 8.71
CA CYS A 66 18.23 5.16 7.43
C CYS A 66 16.93 5.41 6.66
N SER A 67 16.85 6.55 5.97
CA SER A 67 15.64 6.97 5.27
C SER A 67 15.95 7.78 4.01
N THR A 68 14.96 7.91 3.14
CA THR A 68 14.95 8.89 2.03
C THR A 68 13.63 9.67 2.04
N LEU A 69 13.48 10.60 1.09
CA LEU A 69 12.27 11.37 0.92
C LEU A 69 11.49 10.89 -0.31
N SER A 70 10.16 10.89 -0.20
CA SER A 70 9.23 10.62 -1.30
C SER A 70 8.05 11.60 -1.25
N PRO A 71 7.48 12.00 -2.41
CA PRO A 71 6.22 12.74 -2.44
C PRO A 71 5.01 11.87 -2.08
N ASP A 72 5.18 10.54 -2.12
CA ASP A 72 4.09 9.60 -1.88
C ASP A 72 3.62 9.64 -0.43
N THR A 73 2.32 9.44 -0.24
CA THR A 73 1.68 9.43 1.09
C THR A 73 1.65 8.04 1.74
N THR A 74 2.11 7.02 1.02
CA THR A 74 2.18 5.59 1.37
C THR A 74 3.43 4.98 0.73
N LEU A 75 3.92 3.82 1.20
CA LEU A 75 5.12 3.22 0.63
C LEU A 75 4.81 2.43 -0.65
N THR A 76 5.54 2.78 -1.71
CA THR A 76 5.55 2.12 -3.01
C THR A 76 6.93 1.53 -3.30
N HIS A 77 7.04 0.64 -4.29
CA HIS A 77 8.35 0.14 -4.70
C HIS A 77 9.27 1.27 -5.21
N GLU A 78 8.69 2.32 -5.82
CA GLU A 78 9.43 3.50 -6.26
C GLU A 78 9.95 4.31 -5.05
N SER A 79 9.10 4.59 -4.05
CA SER A 79 9.51 5.33 -2.86
C SER A 79 10.58 4.59 -2.04
N MET A 80 10.60 3.27 -2.09
CA MET A 80 11.62 2.45 -1.42
C MET A 80 12.97 2.43 -2.14
N SER A 81 13.00 2.89 -3.40
CA SER A 81 14.18 2.82 -4.27
C SER A 81 14.77 4.19 -4.62
N LYS A 82 13.97 5.26 -4.58
CA LYS A 82 14.36 6.60 -5.06
C LYS A 82 14.24 7.65 -3.97
N HIS A 83 15.24 8.53 -3.90
CA HIS A 83 15.17 9.75 -3.11
C HIS A 83 14.64 10.91 -3.98
N VAL A 84 13.67 11.66 -3.47
CA VAL A 84 13.12 12.86 -4.11
C VAL A 84 13.31 14.06 -3.16
N PRO A 85 14.34 14.91 -3.38
CA PRO A 85 14.63 16.05 -2.53
C PRO A 85 13.43 16.99 -2.35
N GLY A 86 13.27 17.55 -1.15
CA GLY A 86 12.19 18.50 -0.83
C GLY A 86 10.80 17.89 -0.63
N SER A 87 10.68 16.55 -0.69
CA SER A 87 9.41 15.88 -0.44
C SER A 87 9.06 15.83 1.05
N LYS A 88 7.78 15.57 1.33
CA LYS A 88 7.19 15.70 2.67
C LYS A 88 7.09 14.40 3.46
N SER A 89 7.30 13.25 2.82
CA SER A 89 7.29 11.95 3.49
C SER A 89 8.71 11.44 3.70
N VAL A 90 9.04 11.10 4.94
CA VAL A 90 10.27 10.39 5.29
C VAL A 90 10.01 8.89 5.21
N CYS A 91 10.69 8.19 4.31
CA CYS A 91 10.57 6.75 4.10
C CYS A 91 11.72 6.03 4.81
N ILE A 92 11.43 5.39 5.94
CA ILE A 92 12.40 4.56 6.66
C ILE A 92 12.62 3.26 5.91
N HIS A 93 13.87 3.01 5.53
CA HIS A 93 14.26 1.79 4.83
C HIS A 93 14.79 0.71 5.76
N SER A 94 15.44 1.10 6.86
CA SER A 94 16.03 0.15 7.78
C SER A 94 16.14 0.73 9.18
N VAL A 95 15.83 -0.11 10.18
CA VAL A 95 16.03 0.14 11.60
C VAL A 95 16.71 -1.10 12.18
N CYS A 96 17.98 -0.98 12.54
CA CYS A 96 18.73 -2.13 13.05
C CYS A 96 19.49 -1.80 14.31
N VAL A 97 19.59 -2.79 15.20
CA VAL A 97 20.41 -2.74 16.41
C VAL A 97 21.30 -3.97 16.43
N ALA A 98 22.58 -3.78 16.74
CA ALA A 98 23.56 -4.84 16.91
C ALA A 98 23.03 -5.91 17.89
N PRO A 99 23.10 -7.21 17.58
CA PRO A 99 22.57 -8.29 18.41
C PRO A 99 22.90 -8.18 19.91
N GLU A 100 24.12 -7.76 20.24
CA GLU A 100 24.65 -7.60 21.60
C GLU A 100 23.95 -6.48 22.41
N HIS A 101 23.29 -5.57 21.70
CA HIS A 101 22.63 -4.38 22.25
C HIS A 101 21.09 -4.44 22.13
N ARG A 102 20.54 -5.53 21.61
CA ARG A 102 19.08 -5.77 21.55
C ARG A 102 18.50 -5.99 22.95
N ARG A 103 17.17 -5.82 23.07
CA ARG A 103 16.41 -5.97 24.33
C ARG A 103 16.82 -5.01 25.47
N LYS A 104 17.62 -4.00 25.16
CA LYS A 104 18.06 -2.91 26.07
C LYS A 104 17.42 -1.56 25.69
N HIS A 105 16.23 -1.58 25.07
CA HIS A 105 15.48 -0.41 24.60
C HIS A 105 16.13 0.48 23.51
N VAL A 106 17.36 0.18 23.07
CA VAL A 106 18.10 0.93 22.04
C VAL A 106 17.27 1.30 20.81
N ALA A 107 16.53 0.35 20.21
CA ALA A 107 15.73 0.61 19.02
C ALA A 107 14.58 1.61 19.28
N LEU A 108 13.91 1.48 20.42
CA LEU A 108 12.80 2.35 20.79
C LEU A 108 13.30 3.77 21.06
N ASP A 109 14.41 3.90 21.79
CA ASP A 109 14.97 5.20 22.13
C ASP A 109 15.57 5.89 20.89
N LEU A 110 16.21 5.13 20.00
CA LEU A 110 16.67 5.61 18.70
C LEU A 110 15.52 6.10 17.81
N LEU A 111 14.42 5.35 17.72
CA LEU A 111 13.24 5.77 16.95
C LEU A 111 12.60 7.03 17.53
N LYS A 112 12.48 7.13 18.86
CA LYS A 112 11.94 8.32 19.52
C LYS A 112 12.80 9.55 19.26
N GLU A 113 14.12 9.42 19.38
CA GLU A 113 15.04 10.50 19.07
C GLU A 113 14.98 10.89 17.59
N TYR A 114 14.90 9.91 16.69
CA TYR A 114 14.76 10.16 15.25
C TYR A 114 13.50 10.96 14.94
N VAL A 115 12.36 10.49 15.43
CA VAL A 115 11.07 11.17 15.30
C VAL A 115 11.13 12.59 15.85
N ARG A 116 11.66 12.79 17.07
CA ARG A 116 11.79 14.11 17.70
C ARG A 116 12.58 15.08 16.81
N ARG A 117 13.73 14.65 16.27
CA ARG A 117 14.54 15.48 15.35
C ARG A 117 13.77 15.86 14.09
N LEU A 118 13.03 14.91 13.51
CA LEU A 118 12.22 15.17 12.33
C LEU A 118 11.08 16.16 12.62
N GLU A 119 10.39 16.02 13.75
CA GLU A 119 9.35 16.95 14.20
C GLU A 119 9.92 18.37 14.39
N GLU A 120 11.09 18.51 15.02
CA GLU A 120 11.76 19.80 15.25
C GLU A 120 12.19 20.52 13.98
N THR A 121 12.43 19.77 12.89
CA THR A 121 12.72 20.42 11.60
C THR A 121 11.52 21.19 11.05
N GLY A 122 10.29 20.75 11.36
CA GLY A 122 9.06 21.28 10.78
C GLY A 122 8.95 21.11 9.25
N GLN A 123 9.83 20.32 8.62
CA GLN A 123 9.93 20.22 7.17
C GLN A 123 9.03 19.12 6.58
N TYR A 124 8.69 18.12 7.38
CA TYR A 124 8.05 16.89 6.95
C TYR A 124 6.63 16.76 7.51
N ASP A 125 5.75 16.14 6.73
CA ASP A 125 4.35 15.93 7.11
C ASP A 125 4.17 14.57 7.79
N ARG A 126 4.99 13.57 7.44
CA ARG A 126 4.85 12.19 7.92
C ARG A 126 6.12 11.37 7.80
N ILE A 127 6.14 10.27 8.55
CA ILE A 127 7.15 9.22 8.52
C ILE A 127 6.44 7.91 8.16
N LEU A 128 7.00 7.17 7.21
CA LEU A 128 6.47 5.90 6.71
C LEU A 128 7.52 4.81 6.88
N LEU A 129 7.09 3.63 7.29
CA LEU A 129 7.93 2.43 7.34
C LEU A 129 7.11 1.19 7.03
N ILE A 130 7.79 0.11 6.66
CA ILE A 130 7.22 -1.22 6.66
C ILE A 130 7.87 -2.07 7.75
N ALA A 131 7.10 -2.94 8.38
CA ALA A 131 7.57 -3.88 9.38
C ALA A 131 6.88 -5.24 9.26
N HIS A 132 7.54 -6.32 9.71
CA HIS A 132 6.83 -7.56 10.01
C HIS A 132 5.91 -7.40 11.23
N GLU A 133 4.84 -8.19 11.27
CA GLU A 133 3.78 -8.07 12.27
C GLU A 133 4.31 -8.17 13.72
N GLU A 134 5.29 -9.04 13.97
CA GLU A 134 5.90 -9.21 15.29
C GLU A 134 6.63 -7.97 15.82
N LEU A 135 7.02 -7.04 14.94
CA LEU A 135 7.68 -5.79 15.30
C LEU A 135 6.70 -4.62 15.49
N ARG A 136 5.41 -4.80 15.16
CA ARG A 136 4.38 -3.75 15.33
C ARG A 136 4.39 -3.12 16.73
N PRO A 137 4.48 -3.87 17.85
CA PRO A 137 4.47 -3.28 19.19
C PRO A 137 5.67 -2.37 19.49
N LEU A 138 6.80 -2.52 18.80
CA LEU A 138 7.95 -1.62 18.93
C LEU A 138 7.61 -0.24 18.33
N TYR A 139 7.09 -0.25 17.11
CA TYR A 139 6.76 0.96 16.36
C TYR A 139 5.55 1.70 16.96
N GLU A 140 4.53 0.98 17.44
CA GLU A 140 3.41 1.57 18.19
C GLU A 140 3.90 2.35 19.43
N LYS A 141 4.87 1.79 20.17
CA LYS A 141 5.50 2.48 21.32
C LYS A 141 6.35 3.68 20.93
N ALA A 142 6.83 3.72 19.69
CA ALA A 142 7.52 4.88 19.11
C ALA A 142 6.53 5.92 18.53
N GLY A 143 5.22 5.67 18.60
CA GLY A 143 4.18 6.60 18.15
C GLY A 143 3.74 6.40 16.71
N PHE A 144 4.07 5.27 16.08
CA PHE A 144 3.57 4.92 14.75
C PHE A 144 2.22 4.22 14.85
N GLU A 145 1.35 4.54 13.91
CA GLU A 145 0.06 3.92 13.71
C GLU A 145 0.17 2.80 12.68
N PHE A 146 -0.57 1.71 12.92
CA PHE A 146 -0.69 0.63 11.96
C PHE A 146 -1.63 1.03 10.83
N VAL A 147 -1.15 0.94 9.59
CA VAL A 147 -1.94 1.26 8.40
C VAL A 147 -2.59 -0.01 7.85
N GLY A 148 -1.80 -1.06 7.66
CA GLY A 148 -2.27 -2.31 7.05
C GLY A 148 -1.16 -3.06 6.35
N ARG A 149 -1.53 -4.05 5.54
CA ARG A 149 -0.56 -4.79 4.70
C ARG A 149 0.03 -3.83 3.66
N SER A 150 1.36 -3.82 3.51
CA SER A 150 2.03 -2.98 2.52
C SER A 150 1.92 -3.58 1.12
N ALA A 151 1.85 -2.70 0.10
CA ALA A 151 2.00 -3.08 -1.30
C ALA A 151 3.46 -3.39 -1.67
N VAL A 152 4.43 -2.96 -0.85
CA VAL A 152 5.84 -3.29 -1.02
C VAL A 152 6.08 -4.72 -0.57
N VAL A 153 6.62 -5.54 -1.47
CA VAL A 153 7.02 -6.92 -1.17
C VAL A 153 8.53 -6.97 -1.14
N HIS A 154 9.08 -7.36 0.00
CA HIS A 154 10.51 -7.51 0.22
C HIS A 154 10.77 -8.84 0.91
N GLY A 155 11.47 -9.77 0.27
CA GLY A 155 11.60 -11.14 0.76
C GLY A 155 10.31 -11.97 0.70
N ALA A 156 10.30 -13.12 1.39
CA ALA A 156 9.24 -14.12 1.30
C ALA A 156 7.99 -13.82 2.15
N ARG A 157 8.11 -12.99 3.18
CA ARG A 157 7.03 -12.72 4.15
C ARG A 157 6.31 -11.41 3.83
N PRO A 158 5.00 -11.30 4.17
CA PRO A 158 4.30 -10.04 4.03
C PRO A 158 4.86 -8.99 5.00
N TRP A 159 4.85 -7.75 4.54
CA TRP A 159 5.19 -6.58 5.33
C TRP A 159 3.94 -5.75 5.57
N PHE A 160 3.94 -5.01 6.66
CA PHE A 160 2.84 -4.13 7.05
C PHE A 160 3.33 -2.70 7.15
N GLU A 161 2.58 -1.80 6.53
CA GLU A 161 2.87 -0.38 6.57
C GLU A 161 2.46 0.22 7.92
N MET A 162 3.34 1.07 8.43
CA MET A 162 3.11 1.89 9.59
C MET A 162 3.46 3.34 9.28
N ARG A 163 2.72 4.26 9.88
CA ARG A 163 2.79 5.69 9.59
C ARG A 163 2.79 6.49 10.89
N LYS A 164 3.54 7.58 10.91
CA LYS A 164 3.39 8.62 11.93
C LYS A 164 3.23 9.97 11.24
N ASP A 165 2.13 10.65 11.52
CA ASP A 165 1.96 12.04 11.11
C ASP A 165 2.75 12.97 12.05
N LEU A 166 3.38 13.97 11.44
CA LEU A 166 4.11 15.02 12.13
C LEU A 166 3.27 16.28 12.03
N SER A 167 2.68 16.69 13.15
CA SER A 167 1.94 17.94 13.21
C SER A 167 2.92 19.10 13.04
N SER A 168 2.73 19.93 12.02
CA SER A 168 3.50 21.16 11.85
C SER A 168 3.23 22.11 13.03
N THR A 169 4.12 22.12 14.00
CA THR A 169 4.14 23.18 15.02
C THR A 169 4.83 24.40 14.41
N GLY A 170 4.02 25.34 13.89
CA GLY A 170 4.45 26.72 13.67
C GLY A 170 4.71 27.13 12.22
N SER A 171 3.65 27.54 11.52
CA SER A 171 3.72 28.76 10.71
C SER A 171 2.43 29.54 10.92
N ALA A 172 2.56 30.69 11.59
CA ALA A 172 1.48 31.67 11.65
C ALA A 172 1.16 32.13 10.21
N PRO A 173 -0.12 32.23 9.82
CA PRO A 173 -0.47 32.73 8.50
C PRO A 173 -0.16 34.24 8.41
N PRO A 174 0.23 34.76 7.24
CA PRO A 174 0.54 36.17 7.07
C PRO A 174 -0.69 37.02 7.36
N SER A 175 -0.51 38.02 8.22
CA SER A 175 -1.49 39.04 8.55
C SER A 175 -1.77 39.94 7.34
N ASN A 176 -2.82 39.63 6.58
CA ASN A 176 -3.48 40.64 5.77
C ASN A 176 -4.49 41.41 6.64
N PRO A 177 -4.52 42.75 6.55
CA PRO A 177 -5.39 43.56 7.39
C PRO A 177 -6.82 43.58 6.83
N SER A 178 -7.76 43.82 7.74
CA SER A 178 -9.16 44.22 7.52
C SER A 178 -10.13 43.19 6.94
N GLY A 179 -10.90 42.58 7.84
CA GLY A 179 -12.15 41.87 7.54
C GLY A 179 -12.68 41.17 8.78
N GLN A 180 -13.44 41.88 9.62
CA GLN A 180 -14.13 41.31 10.77
C GLN A 180 -15.04 40.16 10.31
N ALA A 181 -14.72 38.92 10.68
CA ALA A 181 -15.63 37.79 10.64
C ALA A 181 -15.49 37.01 11.95
N GLN A 182 -16.57 37.01 12.72
CA GLN A 182 -16.72 36.34 14.01
C GLN A 182 -16.46 34.85 13.86
N GLY A 183 -15.63 34.29 14.75
CA GLY A 183 -15.33 32.87 14.80
C GLY A 183 -16.60 32.06 15.07
N GLN A 184 -17.04 31.29 14.07
CA GLN A 184 -17.88 30.13 14.32
C GLN A 184 -16.96 28.99 14.78
N ALA A 185 -17.14 28.55 16.02
CA ALA A 185 -16.53 27.33 16.51
C ALA A 185 -16.91 26.16 15.59
N LEU A 186 -15.94 25.30 15.27
CA LEU A 186 -16.20 24.03 14.59
C LEU A 186 -17.30 23.29 15.38
N PRO A 187 -18.40 22.86 14.72
CA PRO A 187 -19.49 22.21 15.43
C PRO A 187 -18.97 20.93 16.11
N ALA A 188 -19.34 20.77 17.37
CA ALA A 188 -19.08 19.54 18.12
C ALA A 188 -19.61 18.34 17.32
N GLY A 189 -18.78 17.33 17.12
CA GLY A 189 -19.13 16.11 16.39
C GLY A 189 -18.47 15.95 15.01
N LEU A 190 -17.63 16.87 14.54
CA LEU A 190 -16.87 16.67 13.29
C LEU A 190 -15.88 15.50 13.38
N TRP A 191 -15.22 15.34 14.53
CA TRP A 191 -14.36 14.18 14.83
C TRP A 191 -15.16 12.88 14.90
N GLU A 192 -16.34 12.91 15.52
CA GLU A 192 -17.26 11.77 15.52
C GLU A 192 -17.86 11.49 14.14
N ALA A 193 -17.94 12.48 13.24
CA ALA A 193 -18.36 12.30 11.85
C ALA A 193 -17.25 11.62 11.01
N LEU A 194 -15.98 11.97 11.24
CA LEU A 194 -14.82 11.30 10.62
C LEU A 194 -14.65 9.87 11.13
N GLU A 195 -14.77 9.63 12.44
CA GLU A 195 -14.77 8.28 13.00
C GLU A 195 -15.99 7.45 12.56
N ARG A 196 -17.18 8.06 12.43
CA ARG A 196 -18.35 7.38 11.85
C ARG A 196 -18.12 6.97 10.40
N SER A 197 -17.34 7.73 9.63
CA SER A 197 -16.97 7.35 8.26
C SER A 197 -16.08 6.10 8.24
N SER A 198 -15.21 5.95 9.24
CA SER A 198 -14.32 4.79 9.41
C SER A 198 -15.05 3.54 9.96
N ARG A 199 -16.13 3.72 10.73
CA ARG A 199 -16.96 2.62 11.27
C ARG A 199 -18.12 2.19 10.36
N ARG A 200 -18.23 2.76 9.16
CA ARG A 200 -19.20 2.25 8.17
C ARG A 200 -18.78 0.84 7.80
N THR A 201 -19.64 -0.14 8.08
CA THR A 201 -19.61 -1.43 7.40
C THR A 201 -19.49 -1.13 5.91
N GLY A 202 -18.36 -1.52 5.30
CA GLY A 202 -18.11 -1.30 3.88
C GLY A 202 -19.28 -1.82 3.03
N PRO A 203 -19.47 -1.32 1.81
CA PRO A 203 -20.55 -1.77 0.95
C PRO A 203 -20.48 -3.29 0.79
N VAL A 204 -21.57 -3.98 1.16
CA VAL A 204 -21.64 -5.44 1.13
C VAL A 204 -21.84 -5.87 -0.31
N ALA A 205 -20.91 -6.65 -0.83
CA ALA A 205 -21.00 -7.25 -2.15
C ALA A 205 -22.16 -8.26 -2.19
N ARG A 206 -23.19 -7.96 -2.98
CA ARG A 206 -24.24 -8.92 -3.32
C ARG A 206 -23.80 -9.74 -4.53
N LEU A 207 -23.67 -11.06 -4.38
CA LEU A 207 -23.25 -11.95 -5.48
C LEU A 207 -24.38 -12.15 -6.50
N LEU A 208 -24.03 -12.39 -7.76
CA LEU A 208 -24.99 -12.58 -8.85
C LEU A 208 -26.03 -13.70 -8.55
N THR A 209 -25.60 -14.77 -7.88
CA THR A 209 -26.44 -15.91 -7.49
C THR A 209 -27.57 -15.55 -6.52
N SER A 210 -27.50 -14.39 -5.86
CA SER A 210 -28.54 -13.92 -4.95
C SER A 210 -29.65 -13.11 -5.64
N PHE A 211 -29.55 -12.83 -6.94
CA PHE A 211 -30.57 -12.12 -7.71
C PHE A 211 -31.55 -13.14 -8.34
N PRO A 212 -32.87 -13.04 -8.09
CA PRO A 212 -33.88 -13.95 -8.63
C PRO A 212 -33.84 -14.12 -10.16
N HIS A 213 -33.56 -13.05 -10.90
CA HIS A 213 -33.47 -13.05 -12.36
C HIS A 213 -32.03 -12.85 -12.88
N ALA A 214 -31.03 -13.14 -12.03
CA ALA A 214 -29.61 -13.11 -12.36
C ALA A 214 -29.18 -11.80 -13.06
N VAL A 215 -28.56 -11.91 -14.24
CA VAL A 215 -28.01 -10.76 -14.98
C VAL A 215 -29.05 -9.71 -15.33
N LYS A 216 -30.33 -10.09 -15.53
CA LYS A 216 -31.38 -9.14 -15.91
C LYS A 216 -31.62 -8.05 -14.88
N GLU A 217 -31.28 -8.29 -13.61
CA GLU A 217 -31.45 -7.31 -12.53
C GLU A 217 -30.25 -6.38 -12.35
N VAL A 218 -29.10 -6.74 -12.93
CA VAL A 218 -27.83 -6.01 -12.79
C VAL A 218 -27.39 -5.33 -14.08
N ILE A 219 -28.19 -5.44 -15.15
CA ILE A 219 -28.03 -4.66 -16.39
C ILE A 219 -28.95 -3.43 -16.36
N ASP A 220 -28.46 -2.35 -16.96
CA ASP A 220 -29.25 -1.17 -17.29
C ASP A 220 -29.40 -1.12 -18.82
N SER A 221 -30.65 -1.06 -19.28
CA SER A 221 -31.03 -1.08 -20.69
C SER A 221 -31.48 0.29 -21.23
N ASP A 222 -31.46 1.34 -20.40
CA ASP A 222 -32.00 2.66 -20.76
C ASP A 222 -31.09 3.48 -21.70
N SER A 223 -29.91 2.97 -22.05
CA SER A 223 -29.04 3.56 -23.08
C SER A 223 -29.58 3.29 -24.49
N SER A 224 -30.36 4.26 -24.99
CA SER A 224 -30.93 4.33 -26.35
C SER A 224 -29.96 3.87 -27.46
N GLY A 225 -30.08 2.61 -27.87
CA GLY A 225 -29.42 1.99 -29.03
C GLY A 225 -28.09 1.27 -28.78
N GLY A 226 -27.60 1.18 -27.54
CA GLY A 226 -26.33 0.52 -27.18
C GLY A 226 -26.49 -0.83 -26.48
N SER A 227 -25.38 -1.58 -26.34
CA SER A 227 -25.34 -2.76 -25.47
C SER A 227 -25.67 -2.39 -24.02
N PRO A 228 -26.38 -3.23 -23.25
CA PRO A 228 -26.72 -2.95 -21.86
C PRO A 228 -25.48 -2.68 -21.01
N THR A 229 -25.55 -1.81 -20.01
CA THR A 229 -24.42 -1.50 -19.12
C THR A 229 -24.61 -2.06 -17.72
N ASN A 230 -23.57 -2.07 -16.88
CA ASN A 230 -23.72 -2.48 -15.48
C ASN A 230 -24.55 -1.47 -14.70
N LYS A 231 -25.68 -1.91 -14.13
CA LYS A 231 -26.59 -1.06 -13.36
C LYS A 231 -26.01 -0.58 -12.02
N TYR A 232 -25.16 -1.39 -11.40
CA TYR A 232 -24.58 -1.13 -10.09
C TYR A 232 -23.06 -1.00 -10.16
N ASP A 233 -22.47 -0.37 -9.14
CA ASP A 233 -21.03 -0.46 -8.88
C ASP A 233 -20.66 -1.95 -8.72
N LEU A 234 -19.60 -2.36 -9.42
CA LEU A 234 -19.01 -3.68 -9.28
C LEU A 234 -18.03 -3.65 -8.10
N LEU A 235 -18.19 -4.59 -7.18
CA LEU A 235 -17.38 -4.73 -5.97
C LEU A 235 -16.53 -6.00 -6.01
N CYS A 236 -15.51 -6.07 -5.17
CA CYS A 236 -14.82 -7.32 -4.90
C CYS A 236 -15.82 -8.31 -4.27
N PRO A 237 -15.94 -9.56 -4.78
CA PRO A 237 -16.90 -10.52 -4.25
C PRO A 237 -16.50 -11.09 -2.88
N ARG A 238 -15.30 -10.78 -2.38
CA ARG A 238 -14.90 -11.12 -1.00
C ARG A 238 -15.70 -10.26 -0.02
N LEU A 239 -16.54 -10.91 0.79
CA LEU A 239 -17.39 -10.27 1.81
C LEU A 239 -16.63 -9.31 2.74
N SER A 240 -15.38 -9.62 3.09
CA SER A 240 -14.55 -8.79 3.97
C SER A 240 -13.75 -7.68 3.27
N CYS A 241 -13.79 -7.60 1.93
CA CYS A 241 -12.99 -6.62 1.19
C CYS A 241 -13.77 -5.33 0.93
N GLY A 242 -14.93 -5.41 0.27
CA GLY A 242 -15.75 -4.23 -0.04
C GLY A 242 -15.14 -3.26 -1.07
N SER A 243 -13.98 -3.59 -1.66
CA SER A 243 -13.35 -2.78 -2.71
C SER A 243 -14.29 -2.52 -3.87
N VAL A 244 -14.36 -1.28 -4.33
CA VAL A 244 -15.02 -0.95 -5.60
C VAL A 244 -14.07 -1.30 -6.73
N ILE A 245 -14.50 -2.16 -7.65
CA ILE A 245 -13.75 -2.56 -8.84
C ILE A 245 -14.07 -1.63 -10.02
N LEU A 246 -15.35 -1.31 -10.22
CA LEU A 246 -15.81 -0.52 -11.35
C LEU A 246 -17.10 0.24 -10.98
N LYS A 247 -17.25 1.48 -11.45
CA LYS A 247 -18.48 2.26 -11.25
C LYS A 247 -19.64 1.78 -12.12
N ALA A 248 -20.87 2.06 -11.69
CA ALA A 248 -22.08 1.86 -12.49
C ALA A 248 -21.97 2.56 -13.88
N GLY A 249 -22.52 1.92 -14.91
CA GLY A 249 -22.59 2.45 -16.28
C GLY A 249 -21.30 2.38 -17.10
N VAL A 250 -20.19 1.88 -16.55
CA VAL A 250 -18.88 1.88 -17.21
C VAL A 250 -18.67 0.66 -18.11
N ALA A 251 -19.12 -0.52 -17.69
CA ALA A 251 -18.96 -1.75 -18.45
C ALA A 251 -20.18 -2.04 -19.33
N GLN A 252 -19.91 -2.56 -20.52
CA GLN A 252 -20.92 -3.11 -21.42
C GLN A 252 -21.11 -4.60 -21.17
N TRP A 253 -22.35 -5.05 -21.12
CA TRP A 253 -22.69 -6.45 -21.01
C TRP A 253 -22.52 -7.15 -22.36
N VAL A 254 -21.82 -8.28 -22.35
CA VAL A 254 -21.56 -9.10 -23.52
C VAL A 254 -21.64 -10.57 -23.14
N GLU A 255 -22.41 -11.36 -23.91
CA GLU A 255 -22.34 -12.81 -23.87
C GLU A 255 -21.35 -13.31 -24.92
N ARG A 256 -20.33 -14.06 -24.50
CA ARG A 256 -19.29 -14.62 -25.40
C ARG A 256 -18.77 -15.95 -24.88
N ALA A 257 -17.96 -16.63 -25.70
CA ALA A 257 -17.30 -17.87 -25.32
C ALA A 257 -16.60 -17.73 -23.95
N SER A 258 -16.79 -18.74 -23.10
CA SER A 258 -16.10 -18.83 -21.82
C SER A 258 -14.60 -19.02 -22.03
N VAL A 259 -13.82 -18.59 -21.05
CA VAL A 259 -12.36 -18.74 -21.04
C VAL A 259 -12.01 -19.49 -19.78
N GLN A 260 -11.16 -20.51 -19.91
CA GLN A 260 -10.64 -21.23 -18.77
C GLN A 260 -9.58 -20.37 -18.08
N LEU A 261 -9.92 -19.83 -16.91
CA LEU A 261 -9.05 -18.94 -16.13
C LEU A 261 -8.34 -19.70 -15.00
N GLU A 262 -8.73 -20.95 -14.75
CA GLU A 262 -8.23 -21.78 -13.67
C GLU A 262 -6.98 -22.58 -14.07
N PRO A 263 -5.91 -22.60 -13.26
CA PRO A 263 -4.86 -23.60 -13.37
C PRO A 263 -5.41 -24.97 -12.95
N SER A 264 -5.06 -26.03 -13.71
CA SER A 264 -5.46 -27.42 -13.43
C SER A 264 -5.12 -27.81 -11.98
N GLY A 265 -6.15 -28.09 -11.17
CA GLY A 265 -6.00 -28.58 -9.78
C GLY A 265 -6.14 -27.54 -8.66
N SER A 266 -6.50 -26.28 -8.98
CA SER A 266 -6.66 -25.21 -7.97
C SER A 266 -8.05 -25.22 -7.33
N THR A 267 -8.13 -25.14 -6.00
CA THR A 267 -9.37 -24.83 -5.27
C THR A 267 -9.51 -23.32 -5.11
N PHE A 268 -10.64 -22.76 -5.52
CA PHE A 268 -10.92 -21.32 -5.42
C PHE A 268 -11.94 -21.02 -4.32
N PRO A 269 -11.92 -19.80 -3.75
CA PRO A 269 -12.93 -19.38 -2.78
C PRO A 269 -14.34 -19.44 -3.38
N ASP A 270 -15.33 -19.88 -2.59
CA ASP A 270 -16.74 -20.03 -3.00
C ASP A 270 -17.38 -18.75 -3.57
N CYS A 271 -16.80 -17.58 -3.25
CA CYS A 271 -17.26 -16.30 -3.79
C CYS A 271 -16.90 -16.06 -5.27
N LEU A 272 -16.09 -16.92 -5.88
CA LEU A 272 -15.82 -16.92 -7.31
C LEU A 272 -16.67 -17.97 -8.01
N GLY A 273 -17.68 -17.54 -8.77
CA GLY A 273 -18.52 -18.46 -9.54
C GLY A 273 -17.71 -19.29 -10.54
N ALA A 274 -18.05 -20.58 -10.66
CA ALA A 274 -17.46 -21.46 -11.67
C ALA A 274 -17.79 -20.94 -13.08
N LEU A 275 -16.80 -20.96 -13.97
CA LEU A 275 -16.99 -20.65 -15.38
C LEU A 275 -17.26 -21.95 -16.15
N PRO A 276 -18.19 -21.95 -17.13
CA PRO A 276 -18.44 -23.13 -17.93
C PRO A 276 -17.24 -23.43 -18.84
N ALA A 277 -16.97 -24.70 -19.13
CA ALA A 277 -15.87 -25.08 -20.00
C ALA A 277 -16.16 -24.65 -21.46
N PRO A 278 -15.17 -24.14 -22.22
CA PRO A 278 -15.32 -23.90 -23.66
C PRO A 278 -15.80 -25.19 -24.37
N PRO A 279 -16.71 -25.13 -25.36
CA PRO A 279 -17.15 -23.96 -26.12
C PRO A 279 -18.38 -23.22 -25.56
N ALA A 280 -18.84 -23.53 -24.34
CA ALA A 280 -19.99 -22.86 -23.75
C ALA A 280 -19.77 -21.34 -23.58
N THR A 281 -20.86 -20.57 -23.61
CA THR A 281 -20.82 -19.12 -23.38
C THR A 281 -20.85 -18.77 -21.91
N ALA A 282 -20.31 -17.59 -21.57
CA ALA A 282 -20.40 -16.96 -20.28
C ALA A 282 -20.76 -15.47 -20.45
N GLN A 283 -21.19 -14.85 -19.35
CA GLN A 283 -21.63 -13.46 -19.32
C GLN A 283 -20.50 -12.58 -18.79
N TRP A 284 -20.16 -11.55 -19.55
CA TRP A 284 -19.00 -10.71 -19.27
C TRP A 284 -19.35 -9.22 -19.26
N TRP A 285 -18.63 -8.49 -18.42
CA TRP A 285 -18.52 -7.05 -18.44
C TRP A 285 -17.30 -6.68 -19.28
N LEU A 286 -17.53 -6.10 -20.45
CA LEU A 286 -16.52 -5.51 -21.31
C LEU A 286 -16.22 -4.09 -20.85
N VAL A 287 -14.95 -3.84 -20.58
CA VAL A 287 -14.42 -2.55 -20.17
C VAL A 287 -13.43 -2.06 -21.23
N THR A 288 -13.59 -0.81 -21.66
CA THR A 288 -12.80 -0.11 -22.68
C THR A 288 -12.77 1.39 -22.34
N PRO A 289 -11.85 2.21 -22.88
CA PRO A 289 -10.78 1.89 -23.82
C PRO A 289 -9.46 1.46 -23.17
N ASN A 290 -9.31 1.63 -21.85
CA ASN A 290 -8.07 1.32 -21.15
C ASN A 290 -8.34 0.94 -19.69
N ALA A 291 -7.32 0.48 -18.98
CA ALA A 291 -7.43 0.02 -17.59
C ALA A 291 -7.65 1.14 -16.55
N MET A 292 -7.50 2.43 -16.90
CA MET A 292 -7.63 3.54 -15.95
C MET A 292 -9.07 3.78 -15.50
N VAL A 293 -10.06 3.15 -16.14
CA VAL A 293 -11.47 3.24 -15.75
C VAL A 293 -11.82 2.33 -14.58
N PHE A 294 -10.93 1.40 -14.21
CA PHE A 294 -11.08 0.60 -13.00
C PHE A 294 -10.69 1.40 -11.78
N GLU A 295 -11.38 1.16 -10.67
CA GLU A 295 -11.06 1.79 -9.39
C GLU A 295 -9.94 1.01 -8.68
N ASN A 296 -10.09 -0.32 -8.54
CA ASN A 296 -9.14 -1.17 -7.81
C ASN A 296 -8.96 -2.56 -8.46
N ILE A 297 -8.39 -2.61 -9.67
CA ILE A 297 -8.04 -3.87 -10.35
C ILE A 297 -6.52 -4.06 -10.49
N GLY A 298 -6.05 -5.29 -10.26
CA GLY A 298 -4.68 -5.73 -10.50
C GLY A 298 -4.58 -6.69 -11.69
N PHE A 299 -3.39 -6.78 -12.28
CA PHE A 299 -3.09 -7.63 -13.44
C PHE A 299 -1.98 -8.64 -13.11
N SER A 300 -2.18 -9.90 -13.45
CA SER A 300 -1.14 -10.92 -13.33
C SER A 300 -0.02 -10.73 -14.35
N ARG A 301 1.08 -11.46 -14.14
CA ARG A 301 2.05 -11.73 -15.22
C ARG A 301 1.33 -12.44 -16.38
N PRO A 302 1.74 -12.22 -17.65
CA PRO A 302 1.12 -12.88 -18.79
C PRO A 302 1.25 -14.41 -18.70
N VAL A 303 0.14 -15.10 -18.89
CA VAL A 303 0.05 -16.56 -18.95
C VAL A 303 -0.20 -16.96 -20.40
N GLN A 304 0.59 -17.91 -20.90
CA GLN A 304 0.46 -18.38 -22.27
C GLN A 304 -0.69 -19.39 -22.37
N THR A 305 -1.67 -19.10 -23.21
CA THR A 305 -2.78 -20.03 -23.48
C THR A 305 -2.40 -21.04 -24.57
N ALA A 306 -3.15 -22.15 -24.63
CA ALA A 306 -2.95 -23.19 -25.65
C ALA A 306 -3.09 -22.68 -27.09
N GLY A 307 -3.72 -21.51 -27.30
CA GLY A 307 -3.87 -20.84 -28.60
C GLY A 307 -2.77 -19.84 -28.97
N GLY A 308 -1.71 -19.72 -28.17
CA GLY A 308 -0.58 -18.81 -28.44
C GLY A 308 -0.76 -17.37 -27.96
N THR A 309 -1.99 -16.96 -27.62
CA THR A 309 -2.28 -15.64 -27.04
C THR A 309 -1.83 -15.57 -25.59
N LYS A 310 -1.17 -14.47 -25.21
CA LYS A 310 -0.77 -14.19 -23.83
C LYS A 310 -1.86 -13.40 -23.12
N LEU A 311 -2.42 -13.99 -22.06
CA LEU A 311 -3.48 -13.37 -21.26
C LEU A 311 -2.93 -12.86 -19.93
N LYS A 312 -3.44 -11.72 -19.48
CA LYS A 312 -3.28 -11.23 -18.10
C LYS A 312 -4.58 -11.50 -17.36
N LEU A 313 -4.49 -12.10 -16.18
CA LEU A 313 -5.64 -12.33 -15.31
C LEU A 313 -5.89 -11.09 -14.45
N LEU A 314 -7.17 -10.76 -14.26
CA LEU A 314 -7.59 -9.62 -13.44
C LEU A 314 -7.91 -10.10 -12.03
N ALA A 315 -7.43 -9.38 -11.02
CA ALA A 315 -7.68 -9.65 -9.61
C ALA A 315 -8.07 -8.34 -8.88
N CYS A 316 -8.72 -8.45 -7.72
CA CYS A 316 -8.95 -7.28 -6.86
C CYS A 316 -7.61 -6.71 -6.39
N ALA A 317 -7.37 -5.41 -6.59
CA ALA A 317 -6.12 -4.77 -6.20
C ALA A 317 -5.93 -4.64 -4.68
N GLU A 318 -7.03 -4.66 -3.91
CA GLU A 318 -6.96 -4.54 -2.44
C GLU A 318 -6.64 -5.86 -1.74
N CYS A 319 -7.18 -6.98 -2.22
CA CYS A 319 -7.15 -8.25 -1.48
C CYS A 319 -6.64 -9.46 -2.29
N ASP A 320 -6.11 -9.20 -3.49
CA ASP A 320 -5.56 -10.18 -4.43
C ASP A 320 -6.55 -11.29 -4.86
N LEU A 321 -7.85 -11.11 -4.61
CA LEU A 321 -8.85 -12.10 -5.01
C LEU A 321 -8.98 -12.12 -6.53
N GLY A 322 -8.71 -13.27 -7.14
CA GLY A 322 -8.90 -13.50 -8.57
C GLY A 322 -8.81 -15.00 -8.92
N PRO A 323 -8.98 -15.35 -10.21
CA PRO A 323 -9.16 -14.43 -11.33
C PRO A 323 -10.62 -13.98 -11.47
N LEU A 324 -10.85 -12.66 -11.39
CA LEU A 324 -12.15 -12.01 -11.64
C LEU A 324 -12.45 -11.89 -13.14
N GLY A 325 -11.39 -11.90 -13.96
CA GLY A 325 -11.47 -11.62 -15.39
C GLY A 325 -10.15 -11.83 -16.12
N TRP A 326 -10.09 -11.39 -17.38
CA TRP A 326 -8.89 -11.46 -18.21
C TRP A 326 -8.78 -10.29 -19.21
N SER A 327 -7.57 -10.05 -19.70
CA SER A 327 -7.28 -9.18 -20.84
C SER A 327 -6.14 -9.77 -21.68
N GLU A 328 -6.05 -9.38 -22.94
CA GLU A 328 -4.90 -9.72 -23.79
C GLU A 328 -3.72 -8.81 -23.48
N GLU A 329 -2.49 -9.34 -23.58
CA GLU A 329 -1.29 -8.52 -23.45
C GLU A 329 -1.23 -7.46 -24.57
N GLY A 330 -1.24 -6.18 -24.18
CA GLY A 330 -1.25 -5.05 -25.13
C GLY A 330 -2.63 -4.71 -25.71
N GLY A 331 -3.69 -5.43 -25.30
CA GLY A 331 -5.07 -5.16 -25.70
C GLY A 331 -5.69 -3.96 -24.96
N SER A 332 -6.75 -3.40 -25.55
CA SER A 332 -7.57 -2.32 -24.99
C SER A 332 -8.91 -2.80 -24.40
N GLN A 333 -9.14 -4.11 -24.41
CA GLN A 333 -10.35 -4.76 -23.93
C GLN A 333 -10.07 -5.56 -22.67
N PHE A 334 -10.90 -5.35 -21.66
CA PHE A 334 -10.80 -6.00 -20.36
C PHE A 334 -12.14 -6.65 -20.03
N TRP A 335 -12.10 -7.90 -19.60
CA TRP A 335 -13.28 -8.74 -19.47
C TRP A 335 -13.42 -9.21 -18.02
N LEU A 336 -14.43 -8.75 -17.29
CA LEU A 336 -14.78 -9.27 -15.97
C LEU A 336 -15.95 -10.25 -16.08
N ALA A 337 -15.87 -11.40 -15.41
CA ALA A 337 -16.97 -12.35 -15.40
C ALA A 337 -18.11 -11.87 -14.48
N CYS A 338 -19.35 -11.85 -14.98
CA CYS A 338 -20.50 -11.34 -14.22
C CYS A 338 -20.72 -12.09 -12.90
N ASN A 339 -20.37 -13.37 -12.83
CA ASN A 339 -20.49 -14.23 -11.65
C ASN A 339 -19.26 -14.23 -10.74
N ARG A 340 -18.24 -13.40 -11.03
CA ARG A 340 -17.01 -13.24 -10.23
C ARG A 340 -16.81 -11.82 -9.72
N VAL A 341 -17.87 -11.02 -9.72
CA VAL A 341 -17.89 -9.68 -9.12
C VAL A 341 -19.09 -9.59 -8.19
N GLY A 342 -18.97 -8.72 -7.18
CA GLY A 342 -20.08 -8.31 -6.35
C GLY A 342 -20.83 -7.13 -6.96
N TYR A 343 -22.08 -6.95 -6.59
CA TYR A 343 -22.90 -5.82 -7.00
C TYR A 343 -23.30 -5.01 -5.77
N ARG A 344 -23.16 -3.69 -5.84
CA ARG A 344 -23.63 -2.76 -4.82
C ARG A 344 -25.13 -2.45 -5.02
N ALA A 345 -25.97 -3.45 -4.79
CA ALA A 345 -27.41 -3.42 -5.05
C ALA A 345 -28.26 -3.22 -3.79
#